data_AF-A0A2T4JVI9-F1
#
_entry.id   AF-A0A2T4JVI9-F1
#
_cell.length_a   1.000
_cell.length_b   1.000
_cell.length_c   1.000
_cell.angle_alpha   90.00
_cell.angle_beta   90.00
_cell.angle_gamma   90.00
#
_symmetry.space_group_name_H-M   'P 1'
#
loop_
_entity.id
_entity.type
_entity.pdbx_description
1 polymer ?
#
loop_
_entity_poly.entity_id
_entity_poly.type
_entity_poly.pdbx_seq_one_letter_code
_entity_poly.pdbx_strand_id
1 'polypeptide(L)'
;MDRKSPFDIMAQLGSLRRYARVLTRNDADVEDLVQDALLRAHERRDSFRKGGDLRLWLMSILHNAFIDGARARRAERQRETAAARLAPQAL
;
A
#
# COMPACT_ATOMS: atom_id res chain seq x y z
N MET A 1 -5.54 -31.16 -13.42
CA MET A 1 -4.95 -31.02 -12.07
C MET A 1 -4.85 -29.53 -11.76
N ASP A 2 -5.88 -28.94 -11.14
CA ASP A 2 -5.80 -27.58 -10.59
C ASP A 2 -4.97 -27.62 -9.31
N ARG A 3 -3.65 -27.51 -9.44
CA ARG A 3 -2.80 -27.30 -8.28
C ARG A 3 -2.85 -25.80 -7.97
N LYS A 4 -3.81 -25.37 -7.12
CA LYS A 4 -3.83 -24.00 -6.60
C LYS A 4 -2.45 -23.67 -6.07
N SER A 5 -1.81 -22.66 -6.66
CA SER A 5 -0.54 -22.16 -6.15
C SER A 5 -0.77 -21.68 -4.71
N PRO A 6 0.09 -22.04 -3.74
CA PRO A 6 0.04 -21.43 -2.42
C PRO A 6 0.28 -19.91 -2.48
N PHE A 7 0.71 -19.39 -3.63
CA PHE A 7 0.90 -17.98 -3.94
C PHE A 7 -0.17 -17.48 -4.96
N ASP A 8 -1.43 -17.80 -4.74
CA ASP A 8 -2.54 -17.30 -5.56
C ASP A 8 -2.97 -15.89 -5.10
N ILE A 9 -2.30 -14.87 -5.66
CA ILE A 9 -2.60 -13.46 -5.42
C ILE A 9 -4.01 -13.08 -5.91
N MET A 10 -4.44 -13.65 -7.05
CA MET A 10 -5.72 -13.28 -7.67
C MET A 10 -6.90 -13.63 -6.76
N ALA A 11 -6.82 -14.76 -6.06
CA ALA A 11 -7.80 -15.13 -5.05
C ALA A 11 -7.87 -14.14 -3.86
N GLN A 12 -6.82 -13.35 -3.61
CA GLN A 12 -6.76 -12.40 -2.49
C GLN A 12 -7.21 -10.98 -2.85
N LEU A 13 -7.39 -10.69 -4.15
CA LEU A 13 -7.64 -9.34 -4.67
C LEU A 13 -8.88 -8.68 -4.03
N GLY A 14 -9.97 -9.45 -3.89
CA GLY A 14 -11.21 -8.96 -3.28
C GLY A 14 -11.04 -8.59 -1.80
N SER A 15 -10.26 -9.37 -1.05
CA SER A 15 -9.95 -9.04 0.35
C SER A 15 -9.06 -7.81 0.46
N LEU A 16 -8.04 -7.68 -0.40
CA LEU A 16 -7.14 -6.53 -0.40
C LEU A 16 -7.88 -5.24 -0.71
N ARG A 17 -8.73 -5.22 -1.74
CA ARG A 17 -9.58 -4.06 -2.07
C ARG A 17 -10.50 -3.67 -0.93
N ARG A 18 -11.13 -4.65 -0.26
CA ARG A 18 -12.00 -4.37 0.90
C ARG A 18 -11.21 -3.69 2.02
N TYR A 19 -10.01 -4.18 2.33
CA TYR A 19 -9.20 -3.61 3.38
C TYR A 19 -8.64 -2.23 2.98
N ALA A 20 -8.16 -2.07 1.76
CA ALA A 20 -7.73 -0.78 1.20
C ALA A 20 -8.84 0.27 1.30
N ARG A 21 -10.10 -0.08 0.98
CA ARG A 21 -11.25 0.83 1.11
C ARG A 21 -11.46 1.32 2.55
N VAL A 22 -11.22 0.46 3.54
CA VAL A 22 -11.29 0.85 4.97
C VAL A 22 -10.19 1.86 5.32
N LEU A 23 -9.00 1.71 4.74
CA LEU A 23 -7.85 2.58 4.99
C LEU A 23 -7.95 3.94 4.27
N THR A 24 -8.32 3.95 2.98
CA THR A 24 -8.22 5.15 2.13
C THR A 24 -9.49 5.99 2.11
N ARG A 25 -10.68 5.39 2.24
CA ARG A 25 -11.99 6.04 2.11
C ARG A 25 -12.25 6.74 0.75
N ASN A 26 -11.45 6.44 -0.27
CA ASN A 26 -11.56 6.95 -1.64
C ASN A 26 -11.25 5.83 -2.62
N ASP A 27 -12.13 5.56 -3.58
CA ASP A 27 -11.98 4.44 -4.52
C ASP A 27 -10.78 4.61 -5.47
N ALA A 28 -10.37 5.84 -5.82
CA ALA A 28 -9.16 6.04 -6.63
C ALA A 28 -7.90 5.56 -5.88
N ASP A 29 -7.78 5.94 -4.60
CA ASP A 29 -6.66 5.54 -3.75
C ASP A 29 -6.68 4.03 -3.41
N VAL A 30 -7.82 3.35 -3.55
CA VAL A 30 -7.95 1.91 -3.30
C VAL A 30 -7.12 1.12 -4.30
N GLU A 31 -7.34 1.34 -5.60
CA GLU A 31 -6.67 0.56 -6.64
C GLU A 31 -5.17 0.85 -6.67
N ASP A 32 -4.77 2.12 -6.46
CA ASP A 32 -3.36 2.51 -6.37
C ASP A 32 -2.65 1.83 -5.19
N LEU A 33 -3.29 1.82 -4.01
CA LEU A 33 -2.73 1.14 -2.84
C LEU A 33 -2.62 -0.37 -3.04
N VAL A 34 -3.62 -0.99 -3.66
CA VAL A 34 -3.58 -2.42 -3.98
C VAL A 34 -2.46 -2.70 -4.98
N GLN A 35 -2.30 -1.87 -6.01
CA GLN A 35 -1.24 -2.04 -7.01
C GLN A 35 0.16 -1.95 -6.38
N ASP A 36 0.43 -0.92 -5.58
CA ASP A 36 1.72 -0.76 -4.87
C ASP A 36 2.00 -1.96 -3.95
N ALA A 37 0.98 -2.42 -3.22
CA ALA A 37 1.13 -3.59 -2.36
C ALA A 37 1.47 -4.87 -3.14
N LEU A 38 0.86 -5.09 -4.31
CA LEU A 38 1.15 -6.24 -5.16
C LEU A 38 2.54 -6.15 -5.79
N LEU A 39 2.99 -4.96 -6.17
CA LEU A 39 4.35 -4.75 -6.67
C LEU A 39 5.39 -5.09 -5.60
N ARG A 40 5.22 -4.55 -4.38
CA ARG A 40 6.08 -4.87 -3.22
C ARG A 40 6.03 -6.35 -2.86
N ALA A 41 4.87 -6.99 -2.97
CA ALA A 41 4.74 -8.43 -2.76
C ALA A 41 5.49 -9.24 -3.81
N HIS A 42 5.46 -8.81 -5.08
CA HIS A 42 6.21 -9.45 -6.15
C HIS A 42 7.73 -9.35 -5.91
N GLU A 43 8.22 -8.17 -5.52
CA GLU A 43 9.63 -7.95 -5.18
C GLU A 43 10.07 -8.76 -3.96
N ARG A 44 9.18 -8.94 -2.98
CA ARG A 44 9.45 -9.65 -1.72
C ARG A 44 9.03 -11.11 -1.73
N ARG A 45 8.64 -11.67 -2.88
CA ARG A 45 8.07 -13.03 -2.98
C ARG A 45 8.97 -14.10 -2.34
N ASP A 46 10.28 -13.93 -2.42
CA ASP A 46 11.26 -14.88 -1.90
C ASP A 46 11.35 -14.85 -0.35
N SER A 47 10.82 -13.79 0.29
CA SER A 47 10.69 -13.69 1.75
C SER A 47 9.43 -14.39 2.29
N PHE A 48 8.51 -14.80 1.42
CA PHE A 48 7.30 -15.48 1.85
C PHE A 48 7.61 -16.88 2.38
N ARG A 49 7.29 -17.12 3.65
CA ARG A 49 7.52 -18.42 4.29
C ARG A 49 6.60 -19.46 3.68
N LYS A 50 7.17 -20.55 3.15
CA LYS A 50 6.41 -21.71 2.67
C LYS A 50 5.50 -22.24 3.78
N GLY A 51 4.20 -22.36 3.49
CA GLY A 51 3.18 -22.77 4.46
C GLY A 51 2.63 -21.65 5.35
N GLY A 52 3.07 -20.40 5.17
CA GLY A 52 2.46 -19.23 5.81
C GLY A 52 1.12 -18.85 5.20
N ASP A 53 0.35 -18.03 5.91
CA ASP A 53 -0.90 -17.46 5.40
C ASP A 53 -0.58 -16.29 4.42
N LEU A 54 -0.78 -16.54 3.12
CA LEU A 54 -0.57 -15.56 2.07
C LEU A 54 -1.41 -14.30 2.28
N ARG A 55 -2.67 -14.46 2.71
CA ARG A 55 -3.59 -13.33 2.91
C ARG A 55 -3.03 -12.42 4.01
N LEU A 56 -2.65 -12.97 5.17
CA LEU A 56 -2.09 -12.18 6.26
C LEU A 56 -0.79 -11.47 5.84
N TRP A 57 0.06 -12.16 5.09
CA TRP A 57 1.29 -11.56 4.56
C TRP A 57 0.99 -10.39 3.61
N LEU A 58 0.09 -10.55 2.63
CA LEU A 58 -0.31 -9.47 1.73
C LEU A 58 -0.99 -8.31 2.46
N MET A 59 -1.83 -8.60 3.48
CA MET A 59 -2.44 -7.55 4.31
C MET A 59 -1.39 -6.71 5.05
N SER A 60 -0.33 -7.35 5.55
CA SER A 60 0.78 -6.62 6.19
C SER A 60 1.51 -5.71 5.21
N ILE A 61 1.72 -6.15 3.96
CA ILE A 61 2.36 -5.35 2.92
C ILE A 61 1.48 -4.16 2.54
N LEU A 62 0.17 -4.39 2.35
CA LEU A 62 -0.81 -3.34 2.06
C LEU A 62 -0.86 -2.28 3.17
N HIS A 63 -0.89 -2.72 4.43
CA HIS A 63 -0.89 -1.80 5.57
C HIS A 63 0.39 -0.95 5.61
N ASN A 64 1.54 -1.57 5.40
CA ASN A 64 2.82 -0.86 5.37
C ASN A 64 2.88 0.16 4.22
N ALA A 65 2.42 -0.22 3.02
CA ALA A 65 2.33 0.69 1.88
C ALA A 65 1.44 1.91 2.19
N PHE A 66 0.29 1.68 2.85
CA PHE A 66 -0.59 2.77 3.28
C PHE A 66 0.09 3.71 4.28
N ILE A 67 0.77 3.17 5.29
CA ILE A 67 1.48 3.96 6.30
C ILE A 67 2.62 4.75 5.67
N ASP A 68 3.40 4.15 4.78
CA ASP A 68 4.49 4.82 4.06
C ASP A 68 3.95 5.99 3.23
N GLY A 69 2.86 5.77 2.48
CA GLY A 69 2.19 6.81 1.71
C GLY A 69 1.65 7.94 2.59
N ALA A 70 1.05 7.61 3.73
CA ALA A 70 0.57 8.61 4.69
C ALA A 70 1.72 9.46 5.28
N ARG A 71 2.87 8.83 5.58
CA ARG A 71 4.08 9.52 6.06
C ARG A 71 4.65 10.43 4.98
N ALA A 72 4.74 9.96 3.73
CA ALA A 72 5.21 10.76 2.60
C ALA A 72 4.34 12.00 2.37
N ARG A 73 3.00 11.85 2.33
CA ARG A 73 2.06 12.97 2.20
C ARG A 73 2.17 13.98 3.35
N ARG A 74 2.43 13.51 4.57
CA ARG A 74 2.65 14.40 5.73
C ARG A 74 3.95 15.19 5.58
N ALA A 75 5.04 14.53 5.19
CA ALA A 75 6.32 15.17 4.97
C ALA A 75 6.22 16.23 3.86
N GLU A 76 5.47 15.95 2.79
CA GLU A 76 5.29 16.91 1.69
C GLU A 76 4.56 18.17 2.15
N ARG A 77 3.42 18.03 2.85
CA ARG A 77 2.72 19.18 3.44
C ARG A 77 3.61 20.00 4.40
N GLN A 78 4.50 19.33 5.14
CA GLN A 78 5.45 20.03 6.02
C GLN A 78 6.48 20.84 5.23
N ARG A 79 6.95 20.32 4.08
CA ARG A 79 7.86 21.05 3.19
C ARG A 79 7.16 22.24 2.54
N GLU A 80 5.94 22.04 2.04
CA GLU A 80 5.12 23.12 1.45
C GLU A 80 4.88 24.24 2.46
N THR A 81 4.48 23.91 3.69
CA THR A 81 4.28 24.90 4.75
C THR A 81 5.57 25.60 5.18
N ALA A 82 6.70 24.89 5.23
CA ALA A 82 8.00 25.49 5.49
C ALA A 82 8.43 26.44 4.35
N ALA A 83 8.26 26.02 3.10
CA ALA A 83 8.56 26.84 1.92
C ALA A 83 7.69 28.11 1.90
N ALA A 84 6.39 28.00 2.20
CA ALA A 84 5.48 29.14 2.28
C ALA A 84 5.88 30.15 3.37
N ARG A 85 6.47 29.69 4.49
CA ARG A 85 7.00 30.60 5.54
C ARG A 85 8.29 31.30 5.14
N LEU A 86 9.10 30.65 4.30
CA LEU A 86 10.38 31.17 3.84
C LEU A 86 10.25 32.03 2.58
N ALA A 87 9.14 31.90 1.85
CA ALA A 87 8.79 32.84 0.79
C ALA A 87 8.67 34.24 1.44
N PRO A 88 9.48 35.23 1.04
CA PRO A 88 9.32 36.58 1.55
C PRO A 88 7.90 37.04 1.25
N GLN A 89 7.25 37.68 2.23
CA GLN A 89 5.95 38.31 2.05
C GLN A 89 6.10 39.39 0.99
N ALA A 90 6.01 39.00 -0.28
CA ALA A 90 6.19 39.89 -1.40
C ALA A 90 4.91 40.70 -1.54
N LEU A 91 4.97 41.89 -0.94
CA LEU A 91 4.16 43.11 -1.14
C LEU A 91 2.65 42.99 -0.99
#